data_AF-A0A1G6G162-F1
#
_entry.id   AF-A0A1G6G162-F1
#
_cell.length_a   1.000
_cell.length_b   1.000
_cell.length_c   1.000
_cell.angle_alpha   90.00
_cell.angle_beta   90.00
_cell.angle_gamma   90.00
#
_symmetry.space_group_name_H-M   'P 1'
#
loop_
_entity.id
_entity.type
_entity.pdbx_description
1 polymer ?
#
loop_
_entity_poly.entity_id
_entity_poly.type
_entity_poly.pdbx_seq_one_letter_code
_entity_poly.pdbx_strand_id
1 'polypeptide(L)'
;MNDLYLTILVLVVAIFFILFLILLFSNIVYKEKLSLLFAEVNQLRRLCKTDKTREPIENSNLMNDFAVNSKIRVDEQNILPCNIKEYLNNPKLCDNAAWEKIEQYVDDTQNLFVRKLINKYPALSQDDIHTILLMRLNVSNTEIAAFYNIQLASLATRRYRLIKKMNVQNHCSIGDFIKTLFND
;
A
#
# COMPACT_ATOMS: atom_id res chain seq x y z
N MET A 1 -23.10 28.98 52.05
CA MET A 1 -22.94 27.66 51.39
C MET A 1 -23.14 27.77 49.88
N ASN A 2 -24.25 28.33 49.39
CA ASN A 2 -24.53 28.43 47.95
C ASN A 2 -23.49 29.24 47.15
N ASP A 3 -22.93 30.33 47.71
CA ASP A 3 -21.93 31.15 47.01
C ASP A 3 -20.59 30.42 46.77
N LEU A 4 -20.23 29.49 47.67
CA LEU A 4 -19.03 28.67 47.52
C LEU A 4 -19.19 27.64 46.38
N TYR A 5 -20.38 27.04 46.25
CA TYR A 5 -20.65 26.11 45.15
C TYR A 5 -20.68 26.81 43.79
N LEU A 6 -21.22 28.03 43.73
CA LEU A 6 -21.28 28.82 42.50
C LEU A 6 -19.88 29.20 42.01
N THR A 7 -18.99 29.61 42.91
CA THR A 7 -17.60 29.96 42.55
C THR A 7 -16.80 28.74 42.06
N ILE A 8 -16.97 27.58 42.69
CA ILE A 8 -16.36 26.32 42.25
C ILE A 8 -16.88 25.91 40.86
N LEU A 9 -18.19 26.01 40.62
CA LEU A 9 -18.79 25.67 39.33
C LEU A 9 -18.22 26.53 38.18
N VAL A 10 -18.09 27.84 38.41
CA VAL A 10 -17.53 28.77 37.40
C VAL A 10 -16.07 28.43 37.08
N LEU A 11 -15.27 28.09 38.09
CA LEU A 11 -13.87 27.68 37.88
C LEU A 11 -13.77 26.39 37.06
N VAL A 12 -14.63 25.40 37.35
CA VAL A 12 -14.65 24.13 36.61
C VAL A 12 -15.00 24.39 35.14
N VAL A 13 -16.03 25.19 34.86
CA VAL A 13 -16.42 25.55 33.49
C VAL A 13 -15.30 26.31 32.77
N ALA A 14 -14.62 27.23 33.46
CA ALA A 14 -13.48 27.96 32.89
C ALA A 14 -12.31 27.02 32.52
N ILE A 15 -12.01 26.04 33.37
CA ILE A 15 -10.97 25.03 33.10
C ILE A 15 -11.35 24.17 31.89
N PHE A 16 -12.60 23.71 31.81
CA PHE A 16 -13.07 22.96 30.64
C PHE A 16 -12.97 23.77 29.35
N PHE A 17 -13.31 25.06 29.42
CA PHE A 17 -13.18 25.96 28.28
C PHE A 17 -11.72 26.13 27.85
N ILE A 18 -10.79 26.31 28.79
CA ILE A 18 -9.35 26.40 28.51
C ILE A 18 -8.83 25.10 27.89
N LEU A 19 -9.20 23.93 28.45
CA LEU A 19 -8.82 22.63 27.89
C LEU A 19 -9.36 22.44 26.47
N PHE A 20 -10.62 22.84 26.24
CA PHE A 20 -11.23 22.80 24.92
C PHE A 20 -10.46 23.67 23.92
N LEU A 21 -10.08 24.89 24.29
CA LEU A 21 -9.26 25.77 23.46
C LEU A 21 -7.88 25.18 23.16
N ILE A 22 -7.22 24.57 24.15
CA ILE A 22 -5.94 23.88 23.97
C ILE A 22 -6.09 22.73 22.97
N LEU A 23 -7.16 21.94 23.06
CA LEU A 23 -7.45 20.83 22.14
C LEU A 23 -7.74 21.33 20.71
N LEU A 24 -8.43 22.46 20.55
CA LEU A 24 -8.65 23.07 19.24
C LEU A 24 -7.34 23.60 18.64
N PHE A 25 -6.53 24.30 19.43
CA PHE A 25 -5.27 24.86 18.99
C PHE A 25 -4.28 23.77 18.57
N SER A 26 -4.17 22.74 19.40
CA SER A 26 -3.56 21.45 19.09
C SER A 26 -3.99 21.01 17.68
N ASN A 27 -5.27 20.68 17.48
CA ASN A 27 -5.78 20.10 16.23
C ASN A 27 -5.51 20.98 14.99
N ILE A 28 -5.54 22.30 15.12
CA ILE A 28 -5.24 23.26 14.04
C ILE A 28 -3.75 23.21 13.64
N VAL A 29 -2.84 23.26 14.63
CA VAL A 29 -1.39 23.22 14.37
C VAL A 29 -0.94 21.85 13.88
N TYR A 30 -1.56 20.76 14.36
CA TYR A 30 -1.30 19.40 13.84
C TYR A 30 -1.66 19.32 12.35
N LYS A 31 -2.71 20.01 11.89
CA LYS A 31 -3.11 20.05 10.48
C LYS A 31 -2.12 20.79 9.59
N GLU A 32 -1.51 21.85 10.11
CA GLU A 32 -0.49 22.65 9.40
C GLU A 32 0.84 21.89 9.28
N LYS A 33 1.30 21.23 10.34
CA LYS A 33 2.48 20.36 10.26
C LYS A 33 2.25 19.15 9.34
N LEU A 34 1.03 18.63 9.31
CA LEU A 34 0.65 17.54 8.41
C LEU A 34 0.63 17.97 6.93
N SER A 35 0.25 19.21 6.62
CA SER A 35 0.28 19.72 5.25
C SER A 35 1.71 19.95 4.73
N LEU A 36 2.62 20.41 5.59
CA LEU A 36 4.05 20.53 5.28
C LEU A 36 4.68 19.16 5.00
N LEU A 37 4.42 18.17 5.86
CA LEU A 37 4.88 16.80 5.66
C LEU A 37 4.27 16.18 4.38
N PHE A 38 3.00 16.48 4.09
CA PHE A 38 2.35 16.02 2.86
C PHE A 38 2.95 16.65 1.60
N ALA A 39 3.35 17.93 1.65
CA ALA A 39 4.04 18.60 0.56
C ALA A 39 5.43 17.98 0.30
N GLU A 40 6.19 17.70 1.36
CA GLU A 40 7.48 17.01 1.29
C GLU A 40 7.33 15.60 0.68
N VAL A 41 6.36 14.82 1.16
CA VAL A 41 6.03 13.49 0.60
C VAL A 41 5.64 13.57 -0.88
N ASN A 42 4.91 14.61 -1.28
CA ASN A 42 4.54 14.81 -2.68
C ASN A 42 5.74 15.17 -3.57
N GLN A 43 6.73 15.89 -3.05
CA GLN A 43 7.98 16.17 -3.77
C GLN A 43 8.82 14.89 -3.93
N LEU A 44 8.97 14.12 -2.86
CA LEU A 44 9.68 12.83 -2.90
C LEU A 44 9.02 11.82 -3.85
N ARG A 45 7.68 11.83 -3.90
CA ARG A 45 6.91 11.05 -4.89
C ARG A 45 7.25 11.44 -6.33
N ARG A 46 7.61 12.70 -6.60
CA ARG A 46 8.04 13.14 -7.94
C ARG A 46 9.43 12.60 -8.28
N LEU A 47 10.37 12.60 -7.33
CA LEU A 47 11.73 12.07 -7.53
C LEU A 47 11.72 10.55 -7.80
N CYS A 48 10.86 9.79 -7.11
CA CYS A 48 10.67 8.37 -7.38
C CYS A 48 10.06 8.09 -8.77
N LYS A 49 9.22 9.01 -9.30
CA LYS A 49 8.69 8.88 -10.67
C LYS A 49 9.74 9.17 -11.75
N THR A 50 10.67 10.09 -11.49
CA THR A 50 11.70 10.45 -12.48
C THR A 50 12.76 9.36 -12.65
N ASP A 51 13.01 8.54 -11.62
CA ASP A 51 13.94 7.42 -11.71
C ASP A 51 13.37 6.28 -12.58
N LYS A 52 12.04 6.09 -12.57
CA LYS A 52 11.35 5.13 -13.44
C LYS A 52 11.40 5.46 -14.94
N THR A 53 11.79 6.68 -15.33
CA THR A 53 11.88 7.09 -16.75
C THR A 53 13.28 6.89 -17.33
N ARG A 54 14.20 6.24 -16.59
CA ARG A 54 15.54 5.86 -17.06
C ARG A 54 15.69 4.39 -17.43
N GLU A 55 14.59 3.66 -17.61
CA GLU A 55 14.65 2.52 -18.54
C GLU A 55 14.58 3.06 -19.97
N PRO A 56 15.48 2.65 -20.87
CA PRO A 56 15.52 3.19 -22.21
C PRO A 56 14.21 2.86 -22.94
N ILE A 57 13.59 3.91 -23.46
CA ILE A 57 12.49 3.83 -24.41
C ILE A 57 13.07 3.21 -25.70
N GLU A 58 12.91 1.90 -25.89
CA GLU A 58 13.06 1.30 -27.21
C GLU A 58 11.80 1.65 -28.01
N ASN A 59 11.89 2.77 -28.72
CA ASN A 59 10.83 3.32 -29.54
C ASN A 59 10.41 2.36 -30.67
N SER A 60 9.13 2.47 -31.00
CA SER A 60 8.42 1.76 -32.03
C SER A 60 8.99 1.93 -33.45
N ASN A 61 8.96 0.80 -34.18
CA ASN A 61 8.85 0.65 -35.63
C ASN A 61 10.06 1.02 -36.52
N LEU A 62 10.84 0.00 -36.90
CA LEU A 62 11.35 -0.16 -38.28
C LEU A 62 11.44 -1.67 -38.64
N MET A 63 11.22 -1.97 -39.92
CA MET A 63 11.00 -3.28 -40.54
C MET A 63 12.05 -4.38 -40.28
N ASN A 64 11.54 -5.63 -40.34
CA ASN A 64 12.10 -6.84 -40.96
C ASN A 64 13.59 -6.80 -41.33
N ASP A 65 14.41 -7.65 -40.70
CA ASP A 65 15.13 -8.73 -41.39
C ASP A 65 15.77 -9.67 -40.34
N PHE A 66 16.04 -10.91 -40.76
CA PHE A 66 16.72 -12.01 -40.05
C PHE A 66 15.87 -12.85 -39.09
N ALA A 67 15.11 -13.76 -39.71
CA ALA A 67 15.00 -15.11 -39.19
C ALA A 67 16.41 -15.70 -39.01
N VAL A 68 16.70 -16.25 -37.82
CA VAL A 68 17.32 -17.57 -37.58
C VAL A 68 17.81 -17.68 -36.14
N ASN A 69 17.16 -18.60 -35.42
CA ASN A 69 17.63 -19.43 -34.31
C ASN A 69 17.96 -18.85 -32.91
N SER A 70 17.20 -19.41 -31.97
CA SER A 70 17.58 -19.81 -30.59
C SER A 70 17.50 -18.78 -29.45
N LYS A 71 16.29 -18.63 -28.89
CA LYS A 71 16.03 -18.78 -27.45
C LYS A 71 14.53 -18.67 -27.18
N ILE A 72 14.00 -19.69 -26.51
CA ILE A 72 12.65 -19.71 -25.93
C ILE A 72 12.53 -18.48 -25.01
N ARG A 73 11.84 -17.44 -25.47
CA ARG A 73 11.24 -16.42 -24.60
C ARG A 73 9.78 -16.80 -24.50
N VAL A 74 9.40 -17.37 -23.37
CA VAL A 74 8.00 -17.58 -23.04
C VAL A 74 7.36 -16.21 -22.94
N ASP A 75 6.34 -16.04 -23.77
CA ASP A 75 5.42 -14.91 -23.89
C ASP A 75 4.94 -14.42 -22.51
N GLU A 76 5.25 -13.16 -22.18
CA GLU A 76 4.97 -12.53 -20.89
C GLU A 76 3.54 -11.95 -20.79
N GLN A 77 2.62 -12.31 -21.70
CA GLN A 77 1.29 -11.67 -21.72
C GLN A 77 0.06 -12.57 -21.51
N ASN A 78 0.17 -13.89 -21.30
CA ASN A 78 -1.06 -14.71 -21.30
C ASN A 78 -1.15 -15.94 -20.39
N ILE A 79 -0.56 -15.97 -19.19
CA ILE A 79 -0.94 -16.99 -18.21
C ILE A 79 -0.90 -16.41 -16.78
N LEU A 80 -2.02 -15.89 -16.29
CA LEU A 80 -2.33 -15.89 -14.86
C LEU A 80 -3.05 -17.25 -14.62
N PRO A 81 -2.38 -18.30 -14.12
CA PRO A 81 -3.00 -19.60 -13.87
C PRO A 81 -3.89 -19.61 -12.62
N CYS A 82 -3.90 -18.53 -11.84
CA CYS A 82 -4.94 -18.27 -10.87
C CYS A 82 -5.89 -17.21 -11.45
N ASN A 83 -7.19 -17.51 -11.48
CA ASN A 83 -8.21 -16.60 -11.97
C ASN A 83 -8.46 -15.47 -10.96
N ILE A 84 -7.42 -14.70 -10.62
CA ILE A 84 -7.49 -13.57 -9.67
C ILE A 84 -8.59 -12.61 -10.08
N LYS A 85 -8.79 -12.41 -11.39
CA LYS A 85 -9.87 -11.57 -11.92
C LYS A 85 -11.26 -12.07 -11.50
N GLU A 86 -11.48 -13.38 -11.46
CA GLU A 86 -12.73 -13.97 -10.95
C GLU A 86 -12.91 -13.68 -9.46
N TYR A 87 -11.86 -13.82 -8.65
CA TYR A 87 -11.91 -13.48 -7.23
C TYR A 87 -12.10 -11.98 -6.96
N LEU A 88 -11.54 -11.12 -7.80
CA LEU A 88 -11.74 -9.67 -7.71
C LEU A 88 -13.18 -9.26 -8.05
N ASN A 89 -13.78 -9.92 -9.04
CA ASN A 89 -15.17 -9.67 -9.44
C ASN A 89 -16.18 -10.23 -8.44
N ASN A 90 -15.82 -11.31 -7.74
CA ASN A 90 -16.65 -11.90 -6.69
C ASN A 90 -15.82 -12.23 -5.44
N PRO A 91 -15.58 -11.23 -4.55
CA PRO A 91 -14.76 -11.40 -3.36
C PRO A 91 -15.25 -12.50 -2.41
N LYS A 92 -16.55 -12.86 -2.47
CA LYS A 92 -17.14 -13.94 -1.66
C LYS A 92 -16.62 -15.33 -2.03
N LEU A 93 -16.05 -15.48 -3.24
CA LEU A 93 -15.43 -16.73 -3.69
C LEU A 93 -13.96 -16.84 -3.24
N CYS A 94 -13.39 -15.77 -2.68
CA CYS A 94 -12.01 -15.74 -2.23
C CYS A 94 -11.93 -16.18 -0.76
N ASP A 95 -12.07 -17.49 -0.54
CA ASP A 95 -11.92 -18.12 0.76
C ASP A 95 -10.45 -18.47 1.07
N ASN A 96 -10.20 -19.12 2.20
CA ASN A 96 -8.85 -19.51 2.60
C ASN A 96 -8.18 -20.45 1.57
N ALA A 97 -8.95 -21.32 0.91
CA ALA A 97 -8.43 -22.24 -0.10
C ALA A 97 -8.05 -21.51 -1.40
N ALA A 98 -8.81 -20.47 -1.77
CA ALA A 98 -8.43 -19.58 -2.87
C ALA A 98 -7.13 -18.83 -2.56
N TRP A 99 -6.98 -18.31 -1.35
CA TRP A 99 -5.75 -17.63 -0.91
C TRP A 99 -4.54 -18.56 -0.92
N GLU A 100 -4.69 -19.79 -0.44
CA GLU A 100 -3.61 -20.78 -0.47
C GLU A 100 -3.13 -21.06 -1.91
N LYS A 101 -4.06 -21.15 -2.88
CA LYS A 101 -3.71 -21.29 -4.30
C LYS A 101 -2.99 -20.05 -4.85
N ILE A 102 -3.41 -18.86 -4.45
CA ILE A 102 -2.75 -17.60 -4.85
C ILE A 102 -1.33 -17.54 -4.26
N GLU A 103 -1.19 -17.87 -2.98
CA GLU A 103 0.10 -17.91 -2.29
C GLU A 103 1.06 -18.92 -2.92
N GLN A 104 0.58 -20.15 -3.16
CA GLN A 104 1.35 -21.19 -3.82
C GLN A 104 1.76 -20.77 -5.24
N TYR A 105 0.84 -20.20 -6.01
CA TYR A 105 1.15 -19.71 -7.36
C TYR A 105 2.25 -18.64 -7.33
N VAL A 106 2.17 -17.69 -6.39
CA VAL A 106 3.20 -16.64 -6.25
C VAL A 106 4.53 -17.24 -5.80
N ASP A 107 4.54 -18.20 -4.89
CA ASP A 107 5.77 -18.89 -4.48
C ASP A 107 6.42 -19.66 -5.64
N ASP A 108 5.61 -20.37 -6.43
CA ASP A 108 6.05 -21.18 -7.57
C ASP A 108 6.57 -20.32 -8.73
N THR A 109 5.97 -19.14 -8.95
CA THR A 109 6.34 -18.24 -10.06
C THR A 109 7.32 -17.13 -9.69
N GLN A 110 7.44 -16.78 -8.41
CA GLN A 110 8.23 -15.64 -7.95
C GLN A 110 9.24 -16.02 -6.86
N ASN A 111 10.05 -17.05 -7.10
CA ASN A 111 11.22 -17.40 -6.26
C ASN A 111 10.90 -17.49 -4.76
N LEU A 112 9.81 -18.19 -4.39
CA LEU A 112 9.35 -18.37 -3.01
C LEU A 112 9.08 -17.03 -2.29
N PHE A 113 8.51 -16.05 -3.00
CA PHE A 113 8.27 -14.70 -2.50
C PHE A 113 7.48 -14.67 -1.19
N VAL A 114 6.38 -15.42 -1.07
CA VAL A 114 5.52 -15.46 0.12
C VAL A 114 6.30 -16.03 1.30
N ARG A 115 7.03 -17.13 1.09
CA ARG A 115 7.88 -17.72 2.14
C ARG A 115 8.96 -16.75 2.61
N LYS A 116 9.64 -16.06 1.69
CA LYS A 116 10.64 -15.02 2.02
C LYS A 116 10.00 -13.84 2.76
N LEU A 117 8.78 -13.44 2.37
CA LEU A 117 8.04 -12.34 2.98
C LEU A 117 7.68 -12.64 4.43
N ILE A 118 7.11 -13.81 4.70
CA ILE A 118 6.74 -14.25 6.05
C ILE A 118 7.98 -14.35 6.95
N ASN A 119 9.06 -14.95 6.44
CA ASN A 119 10.30 -15.11 7.20
C ASN A 119 10.96 -13.77 7.53
N LYS A 120 10.96 -12.82 6.59
CA LYS A 120 11.58 -11.49 6.79
C LYS A 120 10.73 -10.55 7.64
N TYR A 121 9.40 -10.68 7.56
CA TYR A 121 8.46 -9.78 8.22
C TYR A 121 7.42 -10.56 9.04
N PRO A 122 7.82 -11.22 10.15
CA PRO A 122 6.93 -12.06 10.95
C PRO A 122 5.81 -11.30 11.67
N ALA A 123 5.88 -9.97 11.73
CA ALA A 123 4.85 -9.10 12.33
C ALA A 123 3.68 -8.77 11.39
N LEU A 124 3.73 -9.22 10.13
CA LEU A 124 2.63 -9.07 9.17
C LEU A 124 1.51 -10.05 9.52
N SER A 125 0.27 -9.57 9.50
CA SER A 125 -0.89 -10.47 9.59
C SER A 125 -1.15 -11.14 8.23
N GLN A 126 -1.96 -12.19 8.23
CA GLN A 126 -2.39 -12.85 6.98
C GLN A 126 -3.06 -11.85 6.00
N ASP A 127 -3.94 -10.99 6.52
CA ASP A 127 -4.52 -9.85 5.79
C ASP A 127 -3.49 -8.92 5.13
N ASP A 128 -2.35 -8.69 5.80
CA ASP A 128 -1.29 -7.82 5.29
C ASP A 128 -0.57 -8.51 4.14
N ILE A 129 -0.28 -9.81 4.30
CA ILE A 129 0.32 -10.67 3.27
C ILE A 129 -0.58 -10.69 2.03
N HIS A 130 -1.88 -10.93 2.19
CA HIS A 130 -2.86 -10.91 1.09
C HIS A 130 -2.90 -9.56 0.36
N THR A 131 -2.90 -8.46 1.10
CA THR A 131 -2.83 -7.12 0.50
C THR A 131 -1.53 -6.93 -0.30
N ILE A 132 -0.39 -7.43 0.21
CA ILE A 132 0.91 -7.40 -0.47
C ILE A 132 0.89 -8.27 -1.73
N LEU A 133 0.32 -9.46 -1.70
CA LEU A 133 0.20 -10.33 -2.87
C LEU A 133 -0.62 -9.66 -3.97
N LEU A 134 -1.78 -9.06 -3.64
CA LEU A 134 -2.57 -8.31 -4.63
C LEU A 134 -1.76 -7.18 -5.27
N MET A 135 -0.96 -6.45 -4.47
CA MET A 135 -0.06 -5.42 -5.01
C MET A 135 1.05 -6.00 -5.90
N ARG A 136 1.64 -7.14 -5.51
CA ARG A 136 2.69 -7.85 -6.25
C ARG A 136 2.18 -8.38 -7.58
N LEU A 137 0.92 -8.79 -7.62
CA LEU A 137 0.18 -9.24 -8.80
C LEU A 137 -0.36 -8.08 -9.66
N ASN A 138 0.10 -6.85 -9.41
CA ASN A 138 -0.29 -5.63 -10.14
C ASN A 138 -1.79 -5.28 -10.08
N VAL A 139 -2.52 -5.76 -9.07
CA VAL A 139 -3.93 -5.34 -8.88
C VAL A 139 -3.96 -3.86 -8.49
N SER A 140 -4.85 -3.09 -9.12
CA SER A 140 -4.93 -1.65 -8.89
C SER A 140 -5.47 -1.33 -7.50
N ASN A 141 -5.09 -0.18 -6.93
CA ASN A 141 -5.61 0.23 -5.61
C ASN A 141 -7.13 0.38 -5.59
N THR A 142 -7.73 0.71 -6.73
CA THR A 142 -9.19 0.79 -6.90
C THR A 142 -9.84 -0.58 -6.82
N GLU A 143 -9.26 -1.60 -7.47
CA GLU A 143 -9.75 -2.97 -7.40
C GLU A 143 -9.51 -3.58 -6.01
N ILE A 144 -8.36 -3.32 -5.39
CA ILE A 144 -8.10 -3.78 -4.01
C ILE A 144 -9.11 -3.15 -3.02
N ALA A 145 -9.40 -1.86 -3.16
CA ALA A 145 -10.38 -1.19 -2.31
C ALA A 145 -11.79 -1.77 -2.50
N ALA A 146 -12.18 -2.04 -3.75
CA ALA A 146 -13.45 -2.68 -4.08
C ALA A 146 -13.52 -4.12 -3.54
N PHE A 147 -12.43 -4.89 -3.67
CA PHE A 147 -12.31 -6.26 -3.17
C PHE A 147 -12.55 -6.33 -1.65
N TYR A 148 -11.95 -5.41 -0.89
CA TYR A 148 -12.15 -5.32 0.56
C TYR A 148 -13.44 -4.58 0.96
N ASN A 149 -14.22 -4.06 0.01
CA ASN A 149 -15.38 -3.20 0.27
C ASN A 149 -15.06 -2.01 1.19
N ILE A 150 -13.95 -1.31 0.92
CA ILE A 150 -13.50 -0.13 1.66
C ILE A 150 -13.24 1.06 0.73
N GLN A 151 -13.17 2.26 1.32
CA GLN A 151 -12.75 3.45 0.59
C GLN A 151 -11.24 3.45 0.29
N LEU A 152 -10.86 4.11 -0.81
CA LEU A 152 -9.45 4.26 -1.21
C LEU A 152 -8.59 4.93 -0.11
N ALA A 153 -9.16 5.87 0.64
CA ALA A 153 -8.49 6.50 1.78
C ALA A 153 -8.17 5.49 2.90
N SER A 154 -9.09 4.56 3.19
CA SER A 154 -8.87 3.48 4.16
C SER A 154 -7.77 2.52 3.70
N LEU A 155 -7.71 2.23 2.39
CA LEU A 155 -6.61 1.46 1.80
C LEU A 155 -5.28 2.20 1.93
N ALA A 156 -5.25 3.53 1.74
CA ALA A 156 -4.05 4.33 1.96
C ALA A 156 -3.53 4.23 3.41
N THR A 157 -4.43 4.26 4.40
CA THR A 157 -4.07 4.02 5.80
C THR A 157 -3.53 2.61 6.03
N ARG A 158 -4.14 1.57 5.42
CA ARG A 158 -3.64 0.19 5.47
C ARG A 158 -2.23 0.09 4.89
N ARG A 159 -1.97 0.73 3.74
CA ARG A 159 -0.66 0.83 3.10
C ARG A 159 0.37 1.56 3.97
N TYR A 160 -0.01 2.64 4.65
CA TYR A 160 0.87 3.32 5.61
C TYR A 160 1.28 2.41 6.77
N ARG A 161 0.36 1.58 7.28
CA ARG A 161 0.70 0.58 8.31
C ARG A 161 1.71 -0.44 7.80
N LEU A 162 1.59 -0.90 6.54
CA LEU A 162 2.56 -1.81 5.92
C LEU A 162 3.97 -1.17 5.84
N ILE A 163 4.06 0.11 5.46
CA ILE A 163 5.33 0.86 5.45
C ILE A 163 6.00 0.81 6.83
N LYS A 164 5.23 1.04 7.90
CA LYS A 164 5.74 0.99 9.28
C LYS A 164 6.13 -0.42 9.70
N LYS A 165 5.30 -1.43 9.45
CA LYS A 165 5.57 -2.83 9.81
C LYS A 165 6.81 -3.39 9.08
N MET A 166 7.02 -3.00 7.83
CA MET A 166 8.13 -3.45 7.00
C MET A 166 9.37 -2.55 7.09
N ASN A 167 9.32 -1.51 7.94
CA ASN A 167 10.37 -0.51 8.14
C ASN A 167 10.93 0.07 6.83
N VAL A 168 10.03 0.40 5.89
CA VAL A 168 10.43 0.96 4.59
C VAL A 168 10.86 2.41 4.79
N GLN A 169 12.18 2.66 4.73
CA GLN A 169 12.75 4.00 4.98
C GLN A 169 12.63 4.94 3.79
N ASN A 170 12.55 4.39 2.57
CA ASN A 170 12.45 5.21 1.37
C ASN A 170 11.06 5.82 1.26
N HIS A 171 10.98 7.10 0.93
CA HIS A 171 9.74 7.85 0.66
C HIS A 171 8.99 7.39 -0.61
N CYS A 172 9.32 6.22 -1.13
CA CYS A 172 8.69 5.59 -2.28
C CYS A 172 7.34 4.96 -1.88
N SER A 173 6.44 4.80 -2.84
CA SER A 173 5.18 4.10 -2.61
C SER A 173 5.45 2.65 -2.14
N ILE A 174 4.72 2.16 -1.14
CA ILE A 174 4.83 0.75 -0.68
C ILE A 174 4.68 -0.25 -1.84
N GLY A 175 3.87 0.08 -2.85
CA GLY A 175 3.70 -0.78 -4.02
C GLY A 175 4.97 -0.88 -4.87
N ASP A 176 5.75 0.19 -4.96
CA ASP A 176 7.01 0.19 -5.68
C ASP A 176 8.07 -0.60 -4.92
N PHE A 177 8.11 -0.42 -3.59
CA PHE A 177 8.93 -1.25 -2.71
C PHE A 177 8.60 -2.74 -2.84
N ILE A 178 7.30 -3.10 -2.84
CA ILE A 178 6.88 -4.49 -3.00
C ILE A 178 7.32 -5.06 -4.34
N LYS A 179 7.35 -4.27 -5.43
CA LYS A 179 7.80 -4.73 -6.75
C LYS A 179 9.29 -5.01 -6.83
N THR A 180 10.12 -4.30 -6.06
CA THR A 180 11.58 -4.51 -6.04
C THR A 180 12.03 -5.51 -4.99
N LEU A 181 11.15 -5.88 -4.07
CA LEU A 181 11.44 -6.82 -2.98
C LEU A 181 11.74 -8.23 -3.53
N PHE A 182 12.90 -8.79 -3.15
CA PHE A 182 13.35 -10.14 -3.51
C PHE A 182 13.54 -10.43 -5.02
N ASN A 183 13.88 -9.41 -5.82
CA ASN A 183 14.21 -9.58 -7.25
C ASN A 183 15.66 -10.05 -7.49
N ASP A 184 16.20 -10.88 -6.59
CA ASP A 184 17.55 -11.43 -6.70
C ASP A 184 17.65 -12.49 -7.81
#